data_AF-A0A0S2DR16-F1
#
_entry.id   AF-A0A0S2DR16-F1
#
_cell.length_a   1.000
_cell.length_b   1.000
_cell.length_c   1.000
_cell.angle_alpha   90.00
_cell.angle_beta   90.00
_cell.angle_gamma   90.00
#
_symmetry.space_group_name_H-M   'P 1'
#
loop_
_entity.id
_entity.type
_entity.pdbx_description
1 polymer ?
#
loop_
_entity_poly.entity_id
_entity_poly.type
_entity_poly.pdbx_seq_one_letter_code
_entity_poly.pdbx_strand_id
1 'polypeptide(L)'
;MADFERLGEAVARARGLAPGAFQSRYADLVRAGIDRALDGNPVAQALDKLLRRDTPPWIGTAGQLYEQLGHLCGPDRTAWPRSPKGLSDQLRRVAPAYRAKGIEIEHRGHTRDGAVWKIARHPAGRADRDYPVSASADTHPPRELDAAEAAARRPSRPRKGASP
;
A
#
# COMPACT_ATOMS: atom_id res chain seq x y z
N MET A 1 -0.09 7.83 -8.73
CA MET A 1 -1.21 7.11 -8.07
C MET A 1 -2.25 8.07 -7.47
N ALA A 2 -1.89 9.33 -7.19
CA ALA A 2 -2.80 10.35 -6.65
C ALA A 2 -4.08 10.60 -7.48
N ASP A 3 -4.03 10.44 -8.80
CA ASP A 3 -5.20 10.66 -9.67
C ASP A 3 -6.32 9.65 -9.43
N PHE A 4 -5.98 8.39 -9.15
CA PHE A 4 -6.96 7.33 -8.84
C PHE A 4 -7.61 7.55 -7.48
N GLU A 5 -6.84 7.99 -6.49
CA GLU A 5 -7.35 8.28 -5.15
C GLU A 5 -8.29 9.49 -5.15
N ARG A 6 -7.97 10.51 -5.95
CA ARG A 6 -8.80 11.70 -6.10
C ARG A 6 -10.13 11.39 -6.79
N LEU A 7 -10.10 10.51 -7.80
CA LEU A 7 -11.31 10.02 -8.45
C LEU A 7 -12.15 9.16 -7.49
N GLY A 8 -11.52 8.27 -6.74
CA GLY A 8 -12.17 7.41 -5.75
C GLY A 8 -12.85 8.18 -4.62
N GLU A 9 -12.17 9.21 -4.09
CA GLU A 9 -12.73 10.13 -3.09
C GLU A 9 -13.94 10.91 -3.65
N ALA A 10 -13.85 11.40 -4.89
CA ALA A 10 -14.97 12.11 -5.53
C ALA A 10 -16.22 11.22 -5.66
N VAL A 11 -16.03 9.96 -6.07
CA VAL A 11 -17.13 8.98 -6.19
C VAL A 11 -17.68 8.61 -4.81
N ALA A 12 -16.84 8.45 -3.80
CA ALA A 12 -17.27 8.15 -2.43
C ALA A 12 -18.11 9.29 -1.84
N ARG A 13 -17.71 10.55 -2.04
CA ARG A 13 -18.50 11.72 -1.67
C ARG A 13 -19.82 11.81 -2.42
N ALA A 14 -19.82 11.53 -3.73
CA ALA A 14 -21.04 11.48 -4.54
C ALA A 14 -22.03 10.40 -4.06
N ARG A 15 -21.54 9.37 -3.35
CA ARG A 15 -22.34 8.30 -2.72
C ARG A 15 -22.72 8.60 -1.27
N GLY A 16 -22.38 9.78 -0.74
CA GLY A 16 -22.71 10.20 0.63
C GLY A 16 -21.81 9.61 1.72
N LEU A 17 -20.65 9.07 1.35
CA LEU A 17 -19.67 8.60 2.34
C LEU A 17 -18.92 9.78 2.96
N ALA A 18 -18.57 9.64 4.24
CA ALA A 18 -17.80 10.65 4.96
C ALA A 18 -16.41 10.85 4.32
N PRO A 19 -15.84 12.08 4.38
CA PRO A 19 -14.48 12.34 3.93
C PRO A 19 -13.49 11.37 4.60
N GLY A 20 -12.56 10.79 3.84
CA GLY A 20 -11.59 9.83 4.41
C GLY A 20 -12.04 8.37 4.36
N ALA A 21 -13.34 8.09 4.12
CA ALA A 21 -13.87 6.73 4.12
C ALA A 21 -13.35 5.89 2.93
N PHE A 22 -13.11 6.51 1.78
CA PHE A 22 -12.50 5.84 0.63
C PHE A 22 -11.05 5.44 0.94
N GLN A 23 -10.28 6.36 1.52
CA GLN A 23 -8.88 6.18 1.86
C GLN A 23 -8.71 5.06 2.89
N SER A 24 -9.55 5.04 3.94
CA SER A 24 -9.55 3.96 4.93
C SER A 24 -9.84 2.61 4.29
N ARG A 25 -10.93 2.50 3.50
CA ARG A 25 -11.30 1.22 2.87
C ARG A 25 -10.30 0.77 1.80
N TYR A 26 -9.74 1.72 1.06
CA TYR A 26 -8.69 1.43 0.09
C TYR A 26 -7.42 0.95 0.79
N ALA A 27 -7.01 1.58 1.89
CA ALA A 27 -5.89 1.12 2.70
C ALA A 27 -6.12 -0.30 3.26
N ASP A 28 -7.33 -0.60 3.73
CA ASP A 28 -7.70 -1.94 4.20
C ASP A 28 -7.65 -2.99 3.08
N LEU A 29 -8.13 -2.63 1.88
CA LEU A 29 -8.05 -3.50 0.69
C LEU A 29 -6.60 -3.75 0.26
N VAL A 30 -5.75 -2.72 0.29
CA VAL A 30 -4.31 -2.84 0.01
C VAL A 30 -3.63 -3.73 1.04
N ARG A 31 -3.92 -3.54 2.34
CA ARG A 31 -3.41 -4.40 3.42
C ARG A 31 -3.85 -5.86 3.25
N ALA A 32 -5.14 -6.09 2.99
CA ALA A 32 -5.67 -7.44 2.76
C ALA A 32 -5.09 -8.10 1.51
N GLY A 33 -4.81 -7.32 0.46
CA GLY A 33 -4.13 -7.79 -0.75
C GLY A 33 -2.67 -8.19 -0.49
N ILE A 34 -1.97 -7.39 0.32
CA ILE A 34 -0.61 -7.69 0.78
C ILE A 34 -0.57 -8.96 1.62
N ASP A 35 -1.49 -9.11 2.59
CA ASP A 35 -1.55 -10.30 3.44
C ASP A 35 -1.81 -11.58 2.63
N ARG A 36 -2.77 -11.54 1.68
CA ARG A 36 -3.00 -12.66 0.76
C ARG A 36 -1.78 -13.01 -0.09
N ALA A 37 -1.01 -12.00 -0.53
CA ALA A 37 0.20 -12.22 -1.31
C ALA A 37 1.33 -12.86 -0.47
N LEU A 38 1.38 -12.57 0.83
CA LEU A 38 2.34 -13.19 1.75
C LEU A 38 1.93 -14.62 2.15
N ASP A 39 0.64 -14.88 2.36
CA ASP A 39 0.15 -16.21 2.75
C ASP A 39 0.50 -17.29 1.71
N GLY A 40 0.47 -16.96 0.42
CA GLY A 40 0.88 -17.87 -0.66
C GLY A 40 2.40 -18.02 -0.84
N ASN A 41 3.23 -17.27 -0.10
CA ASN A 41 4.68 -17.26 -0.27
C ASN A 41 5.36 -18.10 0.83
N PRO A 42 6.01 -19.23 0.49
CA PRO A 42 6.63 -20.09 1.49
C PRO A 42 7.80 -19.41 2.22
N VAL A 43 8.48 -18.44 1.58
CA VAL A 43 9.55 -17.65 2.22
C VAL A 43 8.96 -16.71 3.28
N ALA A 44 7.82 -16.08 3.01
CA ALA A 44 7.14 -15.23 3.98
C ALA A 44 6.70 -16.04 5.20
N GLN A 45 6.10 -17.22 4.98
CA GLN A 45 5.73 -18.11 6.08
C GLN A 45 6.94 -18.55 6.93
N ALA A 46 8.08 -18.85 6.29
CA ALA A 46 9.31 -19.19 7.00
C ALA A 46 9.89 -17.99 7.79
N LEU A 47 9.83 -16.78 7.22
CA LEU A 47 10.22 -15.54 7.91
C LEU A 47 9.35 -15.27 9.13
N ASP A 48 8.04 -15.50 9.04
CA ASP A 48 7.14 -15.33 10.17
C ASP A 48 7.47 -16.30 11.31
N LYS A 49 7.84 -17.54 10.99
CA LYS A 49 8.32 -18.51 11.98
C LYS A 49 9.64 -18.07 12.61
N LEU A 50 10.58 -17.57 11.79
CA LEU A 50 11.86 -17.04 12.27
C LEU A 50 11.63 -15.91 13.29
N LEU A 51 10.80 -14.94 12.93
CA LEU A 51 10.46 -13.76 13.75
C LEU A 51 9.65 -14.07 15.02
N ARG A 52 9.06 -15.26 15.10
CA ARG A 52 8.39 -15.77 16.31
C ARG A 52 9.36 -16.52 17.23
N ARG A 53 10.36 -17.20 16.66
CA ARG A 53 11.31 -18.03 17.41
C ARG A 53 12.49 -17.23 17.96
N ASP A 54 13.05 -16.35 17.13
CA ASP A 54 14.24 -15.58 17.46
C ASP A 54 13.87 -14.13 17.79
N THR A 55 14.53 -13.55 18.79
CA THR A 55 14.37 -12.14 19.13
C THR A 55 15.13 -11.29 18.10
N PRO A 56 14.46 -10.43 17.31
CA PRO A 56 15.14 -9.53 16.39
C PRO A 56 16.07 -8.55 17.15
N PRO A 57 17.14 -8.03 16.51
CA PRO A 57 17.43 -8.09 15.09
C PRO A 57 18.22 -9.32 14.63
N TRP A 58 17.85 -9.87 13.48
CA TRP A 58 18.66 -10.85 12.76
C TRP A 58 19.58 -10.11 11.76
N ILE A 59 20.87 -10.47 11.72
CA ILE A 59 21.85 -9.94 10.76
C ILE A 59 22.70 -11.09 10.25
N GLY A 60 22.84 -11.22 8.93
CA GLY A 60 23.64 -12.26 8.32
C GLY A 60 23.62 -12.22 6.80
N THR A 61 24.31 -13.16 6.17
CA THR A 61 24.32 -13.28 4.70
C THR A 61 23.03 -13.95 4.19
N ALA A 62 22.70 -13.70 2.92
CA ALA A 62 21.60 -14.37 2.26
C ALA A 62 21.74 -15.90 2.27
N GLY A 63 22.98 -16.42 2.27
CA GLY A 63 23.24 -17.85 2.39
C GLY A 63 22.90 -18.39 3.78
N GLN A 64 23.33 -17.70 4.84
CA GLN A 64 22.99 -18.08 6.22
C GLN A 64 21.47 -18.03 6.44
N LEU A 65 20.81 -16.98 5.94
CA LEU A 65 19.36 -16.87 6.01
C LEU A 65 18.66 -17.98 5.24
N TYR A 66 19.19 -18.34 4.07
CA TYR A 66 18.61 -19.38 3.23
C TYR A 66 18.60 -20.75 3.92
N GLU A 67 19.70 -21.14 4.54
CA GLU A 67 19.76 -22.37 5.34
C GLU A 67 18.80 -22.31 6.53
N GLN A 68 18.84 -21.21 7.30
CA GLN A 68 18.00 -21.05 8.49
C GLN A 68 16.50 -21.08 8.15
N LEU A 69 16.07 -20.36 7.11
CA LEU A 69 14.69 -20.39 6.62
C LEU A 69 14.35 -21.74 5.99
N GLY A 70 15.32 -22.41 5.36
CA GLY A 70 15.15 -23.74 4.78
C GLY A 70 14.68 -24.78 5.81
N HIS A 71 15.20 -24.70 7.03
CA HIS A 71 14.77 -25.56 8.15
C HIS A 71 13.36 -25.23 8.68
N LEU A 72 12.90 -23.99 8.48
CA LEU A 72 11.58 -23.53 8.94
C LEU A 72 10.50 -23.66 7.84
N CYS A 73 10.93 -23.86 6.60
CA CYS A 73 10.08 -24.06 5.44
C CYS A 73 9.13 -25.25 5.68
N GLY A 74 7.86 -25.07 5.29
CA GLY A 74 6.86 -26.13 5.34
C GLY A 74 7.09 -27.21 4.27
N PRO A 75 6.18 -28.20 4.19
CA PRO A 75 6.26 -29.27 3.20
C PRO A 75 6.11 -28.77 1.75
N ASP A 76 5.41 -27.64 1.55
CA ASP A 76 5.29 -27.02 0.23
C ASP A 76 6.51 -26.14 -0.09
N ARG A 77 7.34 -26.65 -1.01
CA ARG A 77 8.53 -25.97 -1.52
C ARG A 77 8.40 -25.55 -2.98
N THR A 78 7.21 -25.60 -3.56
CA THR A 78 6.98 -25.38 -5.00
C THR A 78 7.46 -23.98 -5.44
N ALA A 79 7.18 -22.96 -4.62
CA ALA A 79 7.63 -21.58 -4.83
C ALA A 79 8.89 -21.21 -4.04
N TRP A 80 9.59 -22.20 -3.45
CA TRP A 80 10.81 -21.94 -2.70
C TRP A 80 11.96 -21.54 -3.62
N PRO A 81 12.73 -20.49 -3.30
CA PRO A 81 13.88 -20.10 -4.11
C PRO A 81 14.92 -21.23 -4.16
N ARG A 82 15.51 -21.46 -5.33
CA ARG A 82 16.56 -22.50 -5.51
C ARG A 82 17.97 -22.03 -5.12
N SER A 83 18.12 -20.77 -4.72
CA SER A 83 19.42 -20.19 -4.38
C SER A 83 19.30 -19.01 -3.40
N PRO A 84 20.39 -18.68 -2.66
CA PRO A 84 20.46 -17.47 -1.84
C PRO A 84 20.20 -16.16 -2.60
N LYS A 85 20.53 -16.13 -3.90
CA LYS A 85 20.24 -14.99 -4.77
C LYS A 85 18.73 -14.87 -5.04
N GLY A 86 18.05 -15.99 -5.28
CA GLY A 86 16.60 -16.03 -5.42
C GLY A 86 15.89 -15.59 -4.14
N LEU A 87 16.41 -16.02 -2.97
CA LEU A 87 15.92 -15.53 -1.68
C LEU A 87 16.09 -14.01 -1.55
N SER A 88 17.25 -13.48 -1.93
CA SER A 88 17.50 -12.03 -1.91
C SER A 88 16.52 -11.25 -2.78
N ASP A 89 16.10 -11.78 -3.94
CA ASP A 89 15.05 -11.16 -4.76
C ASP A 89 13.69 -11.18 -4.05
N GLN A 90 13.31 -12.33 -3.49
CA GLN A 90 12.07 -12.47 -2.72
C GLN A 90 12.02 -11.52 -1.53
N LEU A 91 13.12 -11.37 -0.78
CA LEU A 91 13.21 -10.42 0.33
C LEU A 91 12.93 -8.99 -0.11
N ARG A 92 13.43 -8.55 -1.27
CA ARG A 92 13.13 -7.20 -1.80
C ARG A 92 11.65 -7.03 -2.11
N ARG A 93 11.00 -8.08 -2.64
CA ARG A 93 9.57 -8.07 -2.97
C ARG A 93 8.69 -8.01 -1.74
N VAL A 94 9.04 -8.77 -0.69
CA VAL A 94 8.24 -8.82 0.54
C VAL A 94 8.58 -7.70 1.52
N ALA A 95 9.75 -7.06 1.42
CA ALA A 95 10.18 -6.00 2.35
C ALA A 95 9.14 -4.88 2.55
N PRO A 96 8.48 -4.31 1.52
CA PRO A 96 7.45 -3.28 1.72
C PRO A 96 6.26 -3.77 2.55
N ALA A 97 5.84 -5.02 2.32
CA ALA A 97 4.76 -5.64 3.07
C ALA A 97 5.12 -5.85 4.54
N TYR A 98 6.34 -6.31 4.81
CA TYR A 98 6.83 -6.46 6.18
C TYR A 98 7.03 -5.12 6.89
N ARG A 99 7.42 -4.05 6.17
CA ARG A 99 7.49 -2.70 6.75
C ARG A 99 6.12 -2.23 7.26
N ALA A 100 5.04 -2.53 6.54
CA ALA A 100 3.68 -2.26 7.00
C ALA A 100 3.34 -3.00 8.30
N LYS A 101 3.95 -4.16 8.55
CA LYS A 101 3.85 -4.94 9.78
C LYS A 101 4.84 -4.50 10.87
N GLY A 102 5.54 -3.37 10.67
CA GLY A 102 6.56 -2.87 11.59
C GLY A 102 7.86 -3.67 11.59
N ILE A 103 8.13 -4.43 10.53
CA ILE A 103 9.36 -5.23 10.38
C ILE A 103 10.17 -4.65 9.23
N GLU A 104 11.38 -4.22 9.52
CA GLU A 104 12.33 -3.80 8.50
C GLU A 104 13.15 -4.97 7.99
N ILE A 105 13.17 -5.12 6.66
CA ILE A 105 14.04 -6.03 5.93
C ILE A 105 14.94 -5.17 5.04
N GLU A 106 16.21 -5.08 5.41
CA GLU A 106 17.16 -4.17 4.78
C GLU A 106 18.37 -4.92 4.20
N HIS A 107 18.76 -4.52 3.00
CA HIS A 107 19.99 -4.96 2.37
C HIS A 107 21.15 -4.06 2.82
N ARG A 108 22.14 -4.62 3.50
CA ARG A 108 23.27 -3.89 4.12
C ARG A 108 24.53 -3.86 3.26
N GLY A 109 24.51 -4.47 2.08
CA GLY A 109 25.64 -4.52 1.15
C GLY A 109 26.05 -5.96 0.83
N HIS A 110 27.28 -6.14 0.39
CA HIS A 110 27.83 -7.45 0.03
C HIS A 110 29.13 -7.70 0.77
N THR A 111 29.34 -8.95 1.17
CA THR A 111 30.64 -9.48 1.61
C THR A 111 31.15 -10.47 0.57
N ARG A 112 32.35 -11.03 0.81
CA ARG A 112 32.88 -12.15 0.03
C ARG A 112 31.93 -13.36 -0.01
N ASP A 113 31.12 -13.54 1.03
CA ASP A 113 30.22 -14.68 1.21
C ASP A 113 28.78 -14.39 0.73
N GLY A 114 28.49 -13.16 0.27
CA GLY A 114 27.24 -12.80 -0.37
C GLY A 114 26.57 -11.53 0.18
N ALA A 115 25.32 -11.31 -0.23
CA ALA A 115 24.52 -10.16 0.20
C ALA A 115 24.20 -10.24 1.70
N VAL A 116 24.40 -9.15 2.44
CA VAL A 116 24.10 -9.04 3.86
C VAL A 116 22.73 -8.43 4.06
N TRP A 117 21.95 -9.03 4.95
CA TRP A 117 20.59 -8.65 5.27
C TRP A 117 20.44 -8.39 6.76
N LYS A 118 19.63 -7.39 7.11
CA LYS A 118 19.19 -7.11 8.47
C LYS A 118 17.67 -7.19 8.52
N ILE A 119 17.16 -7.94 9.49
CA ILE A 119 15.73 -8.07 9.76
C ILE A 119 15.47 -7.66 11.19
N ALA A 120 14.71 -6.59 11.41
CA ALA A 120 14.46 -6.03 12.74
C ALA A 120 13.00 -5.61 12.91
N ARG A 121 12.46 -5.74 14.12
CA ARG A 121 11.20 -5.07 14.47
C ARG A 121 11.50 -3.60 14.74
N HIS A 122 10.76 -2.72 14.09
CA HIS A 122 10.77 -1.31 14.44
C HIS A 122 10.00 -1.17 15.77
N PRO A 123 10.55 -0.50 16.80
CA PRO A 123 9.74 -0.12 17.96
C PRO A 123 8.57 0.73 17.45
N ALA A 124 7.38 0.44 17.96
CA ALA A 124 6.06 0.73 17.40
C ALA A 124 5.66 2.22 17.19
N GLY A 125 6.61 3.14 17.04
CA GLY A 125 6.35 4.58 16.87
C GLY A 125 6.41 5.13 15.44
N ARG A 126 6.78 4.32 14.42
CA ARG A 126 7.06 4.84 13.05
C ARG A 126 6.24 4.22 11.91
N ALA A 127 5.64 3.05 12.11
CA ALA A 127 4.90 2.33 11.07
C ALA A 127 3.65 3.08 10.54
N ASP A 128 3.20 4.12 11.26
CA ASP A 128 2.07 4.97 10.86
C ASP A 128 2.47 6.14 9.93
N ARG A 129 3.74 6.56 9.91
CA ARG A 129 4.20 7.77 9.17
C ARG A 129 4.73 7.51 7.76
N ASP A 130 5.32 6.34 7.52
CA ASP A 130 5.97 6.03 6.23
C ASP A 130 5.02 5.33 5.24
N TYR A 131 3.76 5.15 5.60
CA TYR A 131 2.69 4.98 4.60
C TYR A 131 2.26 6.37 4.15
N PRO A 132 2.36 6.72 2.86
CA PRO A 132 1.70 7.93 2.38
C PRO A 132 0.18 7.66 2.41
N VAL A 133 -0.45 7.82 3.57
CA VAL A 133 -1.74 8.53 3.56
C VAL A 133 -1.31 9.97 3.37
N SER A 134 -1.53 10.51 2.17
CA SER A 134 -1.19 11.89 1.88
C SER A 134 -2.07 12.77 2.76
N ALA A 135 -1.62 13.02 3.98
CA ALA A 135 -2.12 14.06 4.85
C ALA A 135 -1.64 15.40 4.27
N SER A 136 -2.26 15.79 3.15
CA SER A 136 -2.29 17.18 2.76
C SER A 136 -3.61 17.74 3.27
N ALA A 137 -3.56 18.14 4.53
CA ALA A 137 -4.40 19.19 5.05
C ALA A 137 -4.11 20.45 4.20
N ASP A 138 -4.88 20.63 3.14
CA ASP A 138 -5.05 21.95 2.54
C ASP A 138 -6.46 22.42 2.92
N THR A 139 -6.50 23.09 4.07
CA THR A 139 -7.60 23.98 4.45
C THR A 139 -7.61 25.11 3.43
N HIS A 140 -8.44 24.99 2.39
CA HIS A 140 -8.85 26.15 1.62
C HIS A 140 -10.26 26.57 2.09
N PRO A 141 -10.48 27.83 2.49
CA PRO A 141 -11.82 28.32 2.84
C PRO A 141 -12.75 28.25 1.62
N PRO A 142 -14.08 28.24 1.83
CA PRO A 142 -15.03 28.12 0.73
C PRO A 142 -14.87 29.31 -0.23
N ARG A 143 -14.56 29.03 -1.49
CA ARG A 143 -14.77 30.01 -2.57
C ARG A 143 -16.26 29.96 -2.91
N GLU A 144 -16.98 30.98 -2.44
CA GLU A 144 -18.25 31.38 -3.02
C GLU A 144 -18.05 31.56 -4.53
N LEU A 145 -18.69 30.71 -5.33
CA LEU A 145 -18.98 31.02 -6.72
C LEU A 145 -20.42 31.51 -6.74
N ASP A 146 -20.55 32.82 -6.52
CA ASP A 146 -21.74 33.57 -6.86
C ASP A 146 -21.96 33.54 -8.39
N ALA A 147 -23.22 33.71 -8.73
CA ALA A 147 -23.91 33.66 -10.00
C ALA A 147 -23.11 34.02 -11.27
N ALA A 148 -23.34 33.24 -12.34
CA ALA A 148 -23.86 33.77 -13.62
C ALA A 148 -23.89 32.70 -14.73
N GLU A 149 -24.85 31.77 -14.75
CA GLU A 149 -25.23 31.13 -16.04
C GLU A 149 -26.57 30.38 -16.02
N ALA A 150 -27.70 31.08 -15.89
CA ALA A 150 -29.01 30.49 -16.22
C ALA A 150 -30.10 31.55 -16.50
N ALA A 151 -29.82 32.54 -17.36
CA ALA A 151 -30.86 33.49 -17.80
C ALA A 151 -30.61 34.00 -19.23
N ALA A 152 -30.76 33.14 -20.25
CA ALA A 152 -30.95 33.58 -21.63
C ALA A 152 -31.53 32.49 -22.55
N ARG A 153 -32.82 32.17 -22.40
CA ARG A 153 -33.63 31.70 -23.55
C ARG A 153 -34.83 32.63 -23.70
N ARG A 154 -34.72 33.51 -24.70
CA ARG A 154 -35.69 34.53 -25.08
C ARG A 154 -37.06 33.94 -25.42
N PRO A 155 -38.16 34.67 -25.16
CA PRO A 155 -39.52 34.28 -25.55
C PRO A 155 -39.80 34.57 -27.04
N SER A 156 -40.51 33.64 -27.69
CA SER A 156 -41.10 33.84 -29.03
C SER A 156 -42.48 34.51 -28.92
N ARG A 157 -42.71 35.47 -29.83
CA ARG A 157 -43.83 36.42 -29.96
C ARG A 157 -45.26 35.84 -29.89
N PRO A 158 -46.26 36.69 -29.57
CA PRO A 158 -47.68 36.35 -29.61
C PRO A 158 -48.30 36.34 -31.02
N ARG A 159 -49.44 35.65 -31.14
CA ARG A 159 -50.23 35.38 -32.35
C ARG A 159 -51.22 36.51 -32.71
N LYS A 160 -51.46 36.61 -34.03
CA LYS A 160 -52.69 36.98 -34.77
C LYS A 160 -53.25 38.42 -34.66
N GLY A 161 -53.24 39.10 -35.80
CA GLY A 161 -54.29 40.04 -36.22
C GLY A 161 -54.93 39.53 -37.52
N ALA A 162 -56.26 39.51 -37.57
CA ALA A 162 -57.07 39.38 -38.78
C ALA A 162 -58.40 40.14 -38.56
N SER A 163 -58.55 41.27 -39.27
CA SER A 163 -59.72 41.94 -39.90
C SER A 163 -61.10 41.98 -39.23
N PRO A 164 -61.97 42.96 -39.56
CA PRO A 164 -62.44 43.29 -40.93
C PRO A 164 -61.64 44.39 -41.64
#